data_AF-A0A2E4JT91-F1
#
_entry.id   AF-A0A2E4JT91-F1
#
_cell.length_a   1.000
_cell.length_b   1.000
_cell.length_c   1.000
_cell.angle_alpha   90.00
_cell.angle_beta   90.00
_cell.angle_gamma   90.00
#
_symmetry.space_group_name_H-M   'P 1'
#
loop_
_entity.id
_entity.type
_entity.pdbx_description
1 polymer ?
#
loop_
_entity_poly.entity_id
_entity_poly.type
_entity_poly.pdbx_seq_one_letter_code
_entity_poly.pdbx_strand_id
1 'polypeptide(L)'
;MSYVWLYANESDVTASTVDGYRIQFGDSSGNDEIVLERIDDGSATAVITSSGAISNGLADIGFLVRVTRNSSSSWTLYTSSLPTSNGPGDVATAVPSSTNASTSQGTATDNNYTSFSNGYFGFVAKHSSGATPRAGAEFDQYYFDTSSDASLPVELIRWTAKQKKDISFWNGPLPVKLKILGI
;
A
#
# COMPACT_ATOMS: atom_id res chain seq x y z
N MET A 1 -7.64 -9.34 1.43
CA MET A 1 -6.27 -8.78 1.52
C MET A 1 -6.17 -7.61 0.56
N SER A 2 -5.44 -6.57 0.95
CA SER A 2 -5.24 -5.37 0.14
C SER A 2 -3.76 -5.11 -0.05
N TYR A 3 -3.38 -4.64 -1.23
CA TYR A 3 -1.99 -4.38 -1.57
C TYR A 3 -1.84 -2.99 -2.16
N VAL A 4 -0.78 -2.28 -1.76
CA VAL A 4 -0.34 -1.01 -2.35
C VAL A 4 1.09 -1.17 -2.84
N TRP A 5 1.28 -1.20 -4.15
CA TRP A 5 2.57 -1.33 -4.79
C TRP A 5 3.33 -0.01 -4.75
N LEU A 6 4.49 -0.02 -4.09
CA LEU A 6 5.43 1.10 -4.02
C LEU A 6 6.27 1.17 -5.30
N TYR A 7 6.55 0.00 -5.89
CA TYR A 7 7.21 -0.17 -7.18
C TYR A 7 6.90 -1.55 -7.73
N ALA A 8 6.63 -1.64 -9.02
CA ALA A 8 6.61 -2.87 -9.81
C ALA A 8 7.40 -2.68 -11.10
N ASN A 9 8.09 -3.72 -11.56
CA ASN A 9 8.77 -3.75 -12.87
C ASN A 9 7.79 -3.85 -14.06
N GLU A 10 6.55 -4.27 -13.80
CA GLU A 10 5.53 -4.53 -14.81
C GLU A 10 4.23 -3.75 -14.54
N SER A 11 3.52 -3.39 -15.60
CA SER A 11 2.23 -2.69 -15.48
C SER A 11 1.11 -3.58 -14.97
N ASP A 12 1.21 -4.90 -15.21
CA ASP A 12 0.29 -5.87 -14.63
C ASP A 12 0.86 -6.34 -13.28
N VAL A 13 0.48 -5.61 -12.22
CA VAL A 13 0.92 -5.88 -10.86
C VAL A 13 0.34 -7.19 -10.26
N THR A 14 -0.39 -7.97 -11.05
CA THR A 14 -0.92 -9.29 -10.68
C THR A 14 -0.28 -10.44 -11.45
N ALA A 15 0.62 -10.14 -12.40
CA ALA A 15 1.36 -11.15 -13.16
C ALA A 15 2.18 -12.05 -12.24
N SER A 16 2.42 -13.29 -12.64
CA SER A 16 3.27 -14.23 -11.89
C SER A 16 4.77 -13.96 -12.07
N THR A 17 5.14 -12.95 -12.84
CA THR A 17 6.53 -12.54 -13.11
C THR A 17 6.85 -11.17 -12.52
N VAL A 18 5.86 -10.53 -11.89
CA VAL A 18 6.04 -9.18 -11.36
C VAL A 18 7.06 -9.20 -10.22
N ASP A 19 7.97 -8.24 -10.29
CA ASP A 19 8.96 -7.95 -9.27
C ASP A 19 8.68 -6.59 -8.66
N GLY A 20 9.01 -6.42 -7.37
CA GLY A 20 9.07 -5.10 -6.76
C GLY A 20 8.81 -5.06 -5.26
N TYR A 21 8.22 -3.97 -4.78
CA TYR A 21 7.85 -3.80 -3.38
C TYR A 21 6.40 -3.34 -3.23
N ARG A 22 5.71 -3.89 -2.24
CA ARG A 22 4.32 -3.50 -1.90
C ARG A 22 4.08 -3.53 -0.41
N ILE A 23 3.05 -2.83 0.02
CA ILE A 23 2.44 -2.98 1.34
C ILE A 23 1.28 -3.96 1.22
N GLN A 24 1.29 -5.03 2.01
CA GLN A 24 0.14 -5.86 2.29
C GLN A 24 -0.55 -5.38 3.56
N PHE A 25 -1.88 -5.38 3.52
CA PHE A 25 -2.72 -5.32 4.70
C PHE A 25 -3.79 -6.41 4.68
N GLY A 26 -3.92 -7.06 5.82
CA GLY A 26 -4.87 -8.11 6.10
C GLY A 26 -4.37 -9.48 5.68
N ASP A 27 -4.60 -10.44 6.55
CA ASP A 27 -4.39 -11.86 6.39
C ASP A 27 -5.55 -12.54 7.13
N SER A 28 -6.21 -13.52 6.53
CA SER A 28 -7.49 -14.04 7.07
C SER A 28 -7.32 -14.92 8.32
N SER A 29 -6.35 -14.61 9.19
CA SER A 29 -5.97 -15.34 10.40
C SER A 29 -5.40 -14.38 11.45
N GLY A 30 -5.71 -14.58 12.73
CA GLY A 30 -5.06 -13.81 13.80
C GLY A 30 -5.49 -12.33 13.84
N ASN A 31 -4.53 -11.42 14.02
CA ASN A 31 -4.73 -9.99 13.85
C ASN A 31 -4.10 -9.58 12.51
N ASP A 32 -4.60 -8.51 11.89
CA ASP A 32 -4.09 -8.04 10.61
C ASP A 32 -2.85 -7.14 10.81
N GLU A 33 -1.66 -7.64 10.47
CA GLU A 33 -0.45 -6.79 10.36
C GLU A 33 -0.40 -6.00 9.04
N ILE A 34 0.45 -4.96 9.05
CA ILE A 34 0.89 -4.24 7.87
C ILE A 34 2.28 -4.77 7.51
N VAL A 35 2.42 -5.31 6.29
CA VAL A 35 3.67 -5.95 5.87
C VAL A 35 4.25 -5.21 4.67
N LEU A 36 5.50 -4.75 4.77
CA LEU A 36 6.30 -4.40 3.60
C LEU A 36 6.83 -5.69 3.01
N GLU A 37 6.40 -5.99 1.79
CA GLU A 37 6.80 -7.18 1.05
C GLU A 37 7.72 -6.80 -0.12
N ARG A 38 8.74 -7.62 -0.33
CA ARG A 38 9.43 -7.73 -1.62
C ARG A 38 8.78 -8.84 -2.41
N ILE A 39 8.51 -8.60 -3.69
CA ILE A 39 7.97 -9.58 -4.61
C ILE A 39 9.06 -9.95 -5.60
N ASP A 40 9.38 -11.23 -5.71
CA ASP A 40 10.31 -11.82 -6.68
C ASP A 40 9.54 -12.86 -7.52
N ASP A 41 9.40 -12.65 -8.83
CA ASP A 41 8.61 -13.49 -9.74
C ASP A 41 7.21 -13.83 -9.17
N GLY A 42 6.48 -12.80 -8.74
CA GLY A 42 5.15 -12.92 -8.14
C GLY A 42 5.12 -13.54 -6.73
N SER A 43 6.25 -14.02 -6.20
CA SER A 43 6.36 -14.62 -4.86
C SER A 43 6.73 -13.58 -3.81
N ALA A 44 6.00 -13.57 -2.69
CA ALA A 44 6.20 -12.58 -1.64
C ALA A 44 7.20 -13.01 -0.56
N THR A 45 8.08 -12.09 -0.18
CA THR A 45 8.97 -12.18 0.97
C THR A 45 8.70 -10.99 1.89
N ALA A 46 8.41 -11.23 3.17
CA ALA A 46 8.26 -10.17 4.16
C ALA A 46 9.62 -9.50 4.44
N VAL A 47 9.68 -8.17 4.26
CA VAL A 47 10.83 -7.32 4.59
C VAL A 47 10.65 -6.69 5.97
N ILE A 48 9.45 -6.17 6.25
CA ILE A 48 9.05 -5.67 7.57
C ILE A 48 7.63 -6.16 7.85
N THR A 49 7.42 -6.83 8.97
CA THR A 49 6.09 -7.02 9.57
C THR A 49 5.92 -5.99 10.67
N SER A 50 4.79 -5.27 10.69
CA SER A 50 4.55 -4.24 11.70
C SER A 50 4.54 -4.81 13.13
N SER A 51 5.09 -4.05 14.08
CA SER A 51 5.11 -4.44 15.49
C SER A 51 3.72 -4.38 16.15
N GLY A 52 2.82 -3.55 15.62
CA GLY A 52 1.39 -3.56 15.94
C GLY A 52 0.55 -4.26 14.87
N ALA A 53 -0.67 -4.62 15.24
CA ALA A 53 -1.65 -5.25 14.35
C ALA A 53 -3.05 -4.71 14.63
N ILE A 54 -3.95 -4.81 13.65
CA ILE A 54 -5.37 -4.45 13.79
C ILE A 54 -6.15 -5.72 14.14
N SER A 55 -7.01 -5.66 15.15
CA SER A 55 -7.83 -6.83 15.51
C SER A 55 -8.80 -7.20 14.39
N ASN A 56 -8.90 -8.50 14.13
CA ASN A 56 -9.85 -9.02 13.16
C ASN A 56 -11.31 -8.70 13.57
N GLY A 57 -12.17 -8.51 12.58
CA GLY A 57 -13.61 -8.26 12.79
C GLY A 57 -14.02 -6.79 12.89
N LEU A 58 -13.09 -5.84 12.75
CA LEU A 58 -13.43 -4.45 12.51
C LEU A 58 -13.92 -4.26 11.06
N ALA A 59 -15.09 -3.69 10.89
CA ALA A 59 -15.79 -3.51 9.62
C ALA A 59 -15.52 -2.15 8.98
N ASP A 60 -15.28 -1.12 9.78
CA ASP A 60 -15.04 0.26 9.33
C ASP A 60 -13.84 0.84 10.08
N ILE A 61 -12.75 1.08 9.34
CA ILE A 61 -11.47 1.53 9.88
C ILE A 61 -10.74 2.41 8.87
N GLY A 62 -10.07 3.44 9.36
CA GLY A 62 -9.15 4.29 8.60
C GLY A 62 -7.82 4.47 9.35
N PHE A 63 -6.71 4.42 8.63
CA PHE A 63 -5.38 4.69 9.18
C PHE A 63 -4.42 5.08 8.07
N LEU A 64 -3.32 5.74 8.43
CA LEU A 64 -2.27 6.14 7.50
C LEU A 64 -1.10 5.16 7.58
N VAL A 65 -0.52 4.89 6.41
CA VAL A 65 0.75 4.16 6.28
C VAL A 65 1.75 5.07 5.58
N ARG A 66 2.96 5.17 6.13
CA ARG A 66 4.08 5.90 5.54
C ARG A 66 5.29 4.98 5.51
N VAL A 67 5.93 4.88 4.35
CA VAL A 67 7.14 4.10 4.15
C VAL A 67 8.25 5.04 3.70
N THR A 68 9.41 4.95 4.33
CA THR A 68 10.59 5.70 3.92
C THR A 68 11.71 4.75 3.53
N ARG A 69 12.50 5.13 2.53
CA ARG A 69 13.72 4.42 2.13
C ARG A 69 14.87 5.41 2.02
N ASN A 70 16.03 5.11 2.61
CA ASN A 70 17.23 5.93 2.47
C ASN A 70 18.26 5.33 1.49
N SER A 71 19.38 6.01 1.29
CA SER A 71 20.39 5.69 0.28
C SER A 71 21.17 4.42 0.62
N SER A 72 21.16 4.04 1.90
CA SER A 72 21.69 2.76 2.40
C SER A 72 20.70 1.60 2.21
N SER A 73 19.59 1.80 1.48
CA SER A 73 18.52 0.80 1.31
C SER A 73 17.86 0.40 2.63
N SER A 74 17.90 1.30 3.63
CA SER A 74 17.17 1.12 4.88
C SER A 74 15.74 1.60 4.69
N TRP A 75 14.82 0.69 4.94
CA TRP A 75 13.39 0.89 4.92
C TRP A 75 12.86 1.08 6.34
N THR A 76 11.91 1.99 6.50
CA THR A 76 11.16 2.14 7.74
C THR A 76 9.68 2.20 7.43
N LEU A 77 8.90 1.37 8.13
CA LEU A 77 7.44 1.37 8.09
C LEU A 77 6.92 2.21 9.26
N TYR A 78 6.03 3.15 8.96
CA TYR A 78 5.31 3.92 9.95
C TYR A 78 3.80 3.84 9.71
N THR A 79 3.05 4.03 10.78
CA THR A 79 1.61 4.22 10.71
C THR A 79 1.18 5.42 11.54
N SER A 80 -0.07 5.85 11.39
CA SER A 80 -0.78 6.53 12.46
C SER A 80 -1.11 5.55 13.60
N SER A 81 -1.90 5.98 14.59
CA SER A 81 -2.40 5.07 15.62
C SER A 81 -3.28 3.99 14.99
N LEU A 82 -2.95 2.73 15.22
CA LEU A 82 -3.73 1.62 14.67
C LEU A 82 -5.13 1.56 15.33
N PRO A 83 -6.21 1.39 14.55
CA PRO A 83 -7.57 1.30 15.08
C PRO A 83 -7.75 0.13 16.05
N THR A 84 -8.44 0.39 17.17
CA THR A 84 -8.84 -0.63 18.17
C THR A 84 -10.36 -0.85 18.21
N SER A 85 -11.13 -0.06 17.46
CA SER A 85 -12.59 -0.15 17.35
C SER A 85 -13.05 0.35 15.99
N ASN A 86 -14.30 0.03 15.61
CA ASN A 86 -14.92 0.58 14.41
C ASN A 86 -15.01 2.11 14.49
N GLY A 87 -14.78 2.77 13.36
CA GLY A 87 -14.92 4.21 13.22
C GLY A 87 -14.16 4.74 12.02
N PRO A 88 -14.33 6.03 11.70
CA PRO A 88 -13.76 6.62 10.49
C PRO A 88 -12.22 6.60 10.50
N GLY A 89 -11.59 6.47 11.67
CA GLY A 89 -10.13 6.49 11.79
C GLY A 89 -9.55 7.83 11.39
N ASP A 90 -8.40 7.81 10.70
CA ASP A 90 -7.84 9.02 10.09
C ASP A 90 -8.75 9.57 8.98
N VAL A 91 -8.80 10.90 8.88
CA VAL A 91 -9.60 11.57 7.86
C VAL A 91 -8.97 11.42 6.47
N ALA A 92 -9.81 11.23 5.44
CA ALA A 92 -9.42 11.15 4.04
C ALA A 92 -8.54 12.31 3.51
N THR A 93 -8.45 13.42 4.26
CA THR A 93 -7.60 14.57 3.94
C THR A 93 -6.22 14.56 4.60
N ALA A 94 -5.95 13.63 5.53
CA ALA A 94 -4.69 13.57 6.24
C ALA A 94 -3.57 12.95 5.38
N VAL A 95 -2.54 13.74 5.12
CA VAL A 95 -1.35 13.29 4.38
C VAL A 95 -0.55 12.31 5.25
N PRO A 96 -0.10 11.15 4.73
CA PRO A 96 0.76 10.20 5.45
C PRO A 96 2.19 10.76 5.61
N SER A 97 2.33 11.81 6.41
CA SER A 97 3.57 12.55 6.68
C SER A 97 4.23 12.11 8.00
N SER A 98 5.41 12.67 8.30
CA SER A 98 6.06 12.48 9.61
C SER A 98 5.23 12.97 10.80
N THR A 99 4.27 13.86 10.58
CA THR A 99 3.35 14.34 11.62
C THR A 99 2.19 13.38 11.85
N ASN A 100 1.55 12.90 10.78
CA ASN A 100 0.31 12.14 10.89
C ASN A 100 0.54 10.61 10.92
N ALA A 101 1.67 10.12 10.41
CA ALA A 101 2.09 8.72 10.43
C ALA A 101 3.49 8.59 11.06
N SER A 102 3.56 8.90 12.36
CA SER A 102 4.81 9.02 13.12
C SER A 102 5.20 7.75 13.89
N THR A 103 4.27 6.80 14.08
CA THR A 103 4.50 5.59 14.86
C THR A 103 5.34 4.60 14.06
N SER A 104 6.59 4.37 14.47
CA SER A 104 7.47 3.39 13.83
C SER A 104 6.98 1.97 14.12
N GLN A 105 6.77 1.20 13.06
CA GLN A 105 6.34 -0.20 13.11
C GLN A 105 7.51 -1.16 12.89
N GLY A 106 8.60 -0.70 12.29
CA GLY A 106 9.79 -1.53 12.08
C GLY A 106 10.76 -0.93 11.07
N THR A 107 11.99 -1.44 11.07
CA THR A 107 13.05 -1.10 10.13
C THR A 107 13.70 -2.36 9.59
N ALA A 108 14.13 -2.31 8.32
CA ALA A 108 14.91 -3.38 7.71
C ALA A 108 15.81 -2.81 6.60
N THR A 109 16.83 -3.56 6.21
CA THR A 109 17.64 -3.26 5.02
C THR A 109 17.28 -4.26 3.94
N ASP A 110 16.85 -3.78 2.79
CA ASP A 110 16.61 -4.61 1.60
C ASP A 110 17.00 -3.85 0.34
N ASN A 111 17.93 -4.43 -0.41
CA ASN A 111 18.57 -3.86 -1.59
C ASN A 111 18.42 -4.73 -2.84
N ASN A 112 17.44 -5.64 -2.88
CA ASN A 112 17.18 -6.47 -4.05
C ASN A 112 16.83 -5.61 -5.27
N TYR A 113 15.97 -4.61 -5.09
CA TYR A 113 15.68 -3.60 -6.11
C TYR A 113 16.16 -2.22 -5.65
N THR A 114 17.13 -1.68 -6.38
CA THR A 114 17.76 -0.37 -6.10
C THR A 114 17.45 0.68 -7.16
N SER A 115 16.96 0.27 -8.33
CA SER A 115 16.52 1.15 -9.40
C SER A 115 15.00 1.07 -9.55
N PHE A 116 14.33 2.22 -9.46
CA PHE A 116 12.88 2.33 -9.60
C PHE A 116 12.44 3.00 -10.91
N SER A 117 13.40 3.25 -11.82
CA SER A 117 13.13 3.91 -13.10
C SER A 117 12.20 3.09 -13.98
N ASN A 118 11.28 3.78 -14.67
CA ASN A 118 10.24 3.17 -15.51
C ASN A 118 9.35 2.15 -14.77
N GLY A 119 9.31 2.22 -13.44
CA GLY A 119 8.45 1.38 -12.62
C GLY A 119 7.00 1.83 -12.60
N TYR A 120 6.16 0.95 -12.07
CA TYR A 120 4.74 1.17 -11.88
C TYR A 120 4.41 1.21 -10.39
N PHE A 121 3.38 1.96 -10.04
CA PHE A 121 2.69 1.86 -8.76
C PHE A 121 1.26 1.40 -9.01
N GLY A 122 0.61 0.88 -7.99
CA GLY A 122 -0.75 0.35 -8.15
C GLY A 122 -1.35 -0.10 -6.83
N PHE A 123 -2.63 -0.42 -6.87
CA PHE A 123 -3.33 -1.02 -5.75
C PHE A 123 -4.06 -2.27 -6.24
N VAL A 124 -4.16 -3.26 -5.36
CA VAL A 124 -4.89 -4.49 -5.63
C VAL A 124 -5.72 -4.80 -4.40
N ALA A 125 -7.03 -4.96 -4.58
CA ALA A 125 -7.91 -5.51 -3.56
C ALA A 125 -8.29 -6.93 -3.98
N LYS A 126 -7.89 -7.94 -3.19
CA LYS A 126 -8.31 -9.32 -3.39
C LYS A 126 -9.40 -9.66 -2.38
N HIS A 127 -10.59 -9.96 -2.90
CA HIS A 127 -11.65 -10.62 -2.13
C HIS A 127 -11.33 -12.12 -2.03
N SER A 128 -11.53 -12.71 -0.85
CA SER A 128 -11.60 -14.17 -0.74
C SER A 128 -13.05 -14.62 -0.95
N SER A 129 -13.24 -15.88 -1.34
CA SER A 129 -14.56 -16.51 -1.48
C SER A 129 -15.20 -16.93 -0.14
N GLY A 130 -14.62 -16.52 1.00
CA GLY A 130 -15.11 -16.86 2.34
C GLY A 130 -16.35 -16.07 2.75
N ALA A 131 -17.03 -16.51 3.82
CA ALA A 131 -18.33 -15.97 4.26
C ALA A 131 -18.28 -14.59 4.95
N THR A 132 -17.10 -14.07 5.27
CA THR A 132 -16.89 -12.76 5.93
C THR A 132 -15.82 -11.92 5.22
N PRO A 133 -15.93 -11.65 3.90
CA PRO A 133 -14.94 -10.82 3.24
C PRO A 133 -15.14 -9.37 3.69
N ARG A 134 -14.04 -8.67 3.97
CA ARG A 134 -14.04 -7.22 4.21
C ARG A 134 -14.70 -6.54 2.99
N ALA A 135 -15.79 -5.80 3.22
CA ALA A 135 -16.75 -5.39 2.19
C ALA A 135 -16.21 -4.41 1.13
N GLY A 136 -15.02 -3.85 1.36
CA GLY A 136 -14.30 -3.01 0.42
C GLY A 136 -12.94 -2.60 0.98
N ALA A 137 -12.02 -2.23 0.10
CA ALA A 137 -10.82 -1.50 0.47
C ALA A 137 -10.93 -0.11 -0.16
N GLU A 138 -10.94 0.93 0.67
CA GLU A 138 -10.96 2.32 0.24
C GLU A 138 -9.54 2.90 0.35
N PHE A 139 -9.15 3.69 -0.64
CA PHE A 139 -7.86 4.36 -0.70
C PHE A 139 -8.11 5.84 -0.95
N ASP A 140 -7.98 6.66 0.08
CA ASP A 140 -8.25 8.10 -0.01
C ASP A 140 -7.08 8.88 -0.57
N GLN A 141 -5.88 8.61 -0.05
CA GLN A 141 -4.66 9.33 -0.40
C GLN A 141 -3.53 8.38 -0.78
N TYR A 142 -2.82 8.79 -1.82
CA TYR A 142 -1.54 8.20 -2.17
C TYR A 142 -0.54 9.33 -2.43
N TYR A 143 0.43 9.45 -1.53
CA TYR A 143 1.35 10.57 -1.45
C TYR A 143 2.77 10.08 -1.65
N PHE A 144 3.47 10.70 -2.60
CA PHE A 144 4.88 10.47 -2.85
C PHE A 144 5.66 11.71 -2.47
N ASP A 145 6.68 11.51 -1.64
CA ASP A 145 7.63 12.54 -1.29
C ASP A 145 9.03 12.06 -1.69
N THR A 146 9.66 12.79 -2.61
CA THR A 146 11.01 12.49 -3.10
C THR A 146 12.08 13.28 -2.32
N SER A 147 11.72 13.96 -1.22
CA SER A 147 12.61 14.89 -0.51
C SER A 147 13.54 14.26 0.53
N SER A 148 13.47 12.95 0.81
CA SER A 148 14.44 12.29 1.68
C SER A 148 15.78 12.06 0.95
N ASP A 149 16.91 12.07 1.67
CA ASP A 149 18.30 11.97 1.17
C ASP A 149 18.68 10.71 0.34
N ALA A 150 17.69 9.95 -0.12
CA ALA A 150 17.79 9.06 -1.26
C ALA A 150 16.86 9.57 -2.35
N SER A 151 17.40 9.81 -3.53
CA SER A 151 16.57 9.80 -4.73
C SER A 151 15.85 8.44 -4.78
N LEU A 152 14.58 8.40 -4.41
CA LEU A 152 13.67 7.60 -5.20
C LEU A 152 13.64 8.34 -6.54
N PRO A 153 14.24 7.82 -7.63
CA PRO A 153 14.20 8.48 -8.94
C PRO A 153 12.81 8.25 -9.55
N VAL A 154 11.76 8.49 -8.77
CA VAL A 154 10.39 8.47 -9.23
C VAL A 154 10.10 9.90 -9.70
N GLU A 155 10.66 10.22 -10.86
CA GLU A 155 10.13 11.33 -11.66
C GLU A 155 8.82 10.82 -12.27
N LEU A 156 7.70 11.38 -11.83
CA LEU A 156 6.39 11.08 -12.41
C LEU A 156 6.23 11.84 -13.74
N ILE A 157 6.97 11.40 -14.76
CA ILE A 157 7.04 12.12 -16.05
C ILE A 157 5.72 12.00 -16.83
N ARG A 158 5.00 10.87 -16.69
CA ARG A 158 3.70 10.60 -17.33
C ARG A 158 2.87 9.63 -16.49
N TRP A 159 1.59 9.94 -16.26
CA TRP A 159 0.64 9.04 -15.62
C TRP A 159 -0.41 8.54 -16.62
N THR A 160 -0.77 7.27 -16.56
CA THR A 160 -1.86 6.70 -17.36
C THR A 160 -2.64 5.69 -16.53
N ALA A 161 -3.83 6.05 -16.08
CA ALA A 161 -4.77 5.09 -15.54
C ALA A 161 -5.37 4.26 -16.69
N LYS A 162 -5.20 2.94 -16.63
CA LYS A 162 -5.87 2.01 -17.55
C LYS A 162 -6.85 1.16 -16.74
N GLN A 163 -8.15 1.30 -17.02
CA GLN A 163 -9.13 0.32 -16.57
C GLN A 163 -9.12 -0.84 -17.56
N LYS A 164 -8.67 -2.03 -17.14
CA LYS A 164 -8.97 -3.26 -17.90
C LYS A 164 -10.43 -3.60 -17.62
N LYS A 165 -11.31 -3.23 -18.55
CA LYS A 165 -12.72 -3.59 -18.50
C LYS A 165 -12.86 -5.04 -18.97
N ASP A 166 -12.83 -5.99 -18.05
CA ASP A 166 -13.51 -7.25 -18.31
C ASP A 166 -15.02 -6.91 -18.36
N ILE A 167 -15.62 -7.11 -19.53
CA ILE A 167 -17.01 -6.70 -19.79
C ILE A 167 -17.94 -7.59 -18.96
N SER A 168 -18.29 -7.13 -17.77
CA SER A 168 -19.54 -7.47 -17.10
C SER A 168 -20.16 -6.17 -16.60
N PHE A 169 -21.32 -5.80 -17.14
CA PHE A 169 -22.01 -4.56 -16.84
C PHE A 169 -22.48 -4.54 -15.38
N TRP A 170 -21.81 -3.76 -14.54
CA TRP A 170 -22.28 -3.44 -13.20
C TRP A 170 -22.91 -2.03 -13.23
N ASN A 171 -24.20 -1.95 -12.89
CA ASN A 171 -25.02 -0.72 -12.86
C ASN A 171 -25.16 -0.21 -11.42
N GLY A 172 -24.07 0.24 -10.80
CA GLY A 172 -24.08 0.90 -9.51
C GLY A 172 -23.10 2.08 -9.48
N PRO A 173 -23.23 3.00 -8.50
CA PRO A 173 -22.30 4.11 -8.36
C PRO A 173 -20.89 3.58 -8.04
N LEU A 174 -19.89 3.99 -8.82
CA LEU A 174 -18.47 3.68 -8.58
C LEU A 174 -18.01 4.36 -7.26
N PRO A 175 -17.55 3.63 -6.24
CA PRO A 175 -17.10 4.22 -4.98
C PRO A 175 -15.59 4.48 -4.98
N VAL A 176 -15.04 5.09 -6.03
CA VAL A 176 -13.61 5.48 -6.03
C VAL A 176 -13.50 6.98 -6.28
N LYS A 177 -13.35 7.75 -5.20
CA LYS A 177 -13.00 9.17 -5.24
C LYS A 177 -11.49 9.29 -5.05
N LEU A 178 -10.74 9.28 -6.14
CA LEU A 178 -9.29 9.52 -6.11
C LEU A 178 -9.02 11.03 -6.08
N LYS A 179 -8.52 11.57 -4.96
CA LYS A 179 -8.07 12.97 -4.85
C LYS A 179 -6.54 13.02 -4.90
N ILE A 180 -5.97 13.45 -6.02
CA ILE A 180 -4.53 13.63 -6.20
C ILE A 180 -4.20 15.10 -5.95
N LEU A 181 -3.35 15.37 -4.95
CA LEU A 181 -2.79 16.70 -4.71
C LEU A 181 -1.31 16.66 -5.14
N GLY A 182 -1.01 17.28 -6.28
CA GLY A 182 0.38 17.53 -6.70
C GLY A 182 0.92 18.80 -6.08
N ILE A 183 2.23 18.84 -5.84
CA ILE A 183 3.00 20.08 -5.61
C ILE A 183 3.68 20.43 -6.93
#